data_AF-A0A955I6A3-F1
#
_entry.id   AF-A0A955I6A3-F1
#
_cell.length_a   1.000
_cell.length_b   1.000
_cell.length_c   1.000
_cell.angle_alpha   90.00
_cell.angle_beta   90.00
_cell.angle_gamma   90.00
#
_symmetry.space_group_name_H-M   'P 1'
#
loop_
_entity.id
_entity.type
_entity.pdbx_description
1 polymer ?
#
loop_
_entity_poly.entity_id
_entity_poly.type
_entity_poly.pdbx_seq_one_letter_code
_entity_poly.pdbx_strand_id
1 'polypeptide(L)'
;MLSLDEIISYIRKYFETHNIKEIPITIESGNLSRMSVSYGREVKIHISKNAVIRENEINAILAHEIDTHLRRYLAGSLTELKLFQYGTGYYLSDEEGLAIYRSFLHLPEGYEKNAMYIKYYLLSTIDVLSFSDTVGLLISLYPEKSLESIFSDAVRLKRGIIHS
;
A
#
# COMPACT_ATOMS: atom_id res chain seq x y z
N MET A 1 -1.67 -18.50 10.26
CA MET A 1 -0.87 -17.46 9.58
C MET A 1 -0.32 -18.08 8.32
N LEU A 2 -0.28 -17.35 7.21
CA LEU A 2 0.18 -17.91 5.95
C LEU A 2 1.72 -17.91 5.89
N SER A 3 2.29 -18.98 5.36
CA SER A 3 3.67 -19.08 4.91
C SER A 3 3.88 -18.28 3.62
N LEU A 4 5.15 -17.99 3.28
CA LEU A 4 5.49 -17.30 2.04
C LEU A 4 5.03 -18.08 0.79
N ASP A 5 5.14 -19.41 0.81
CA ASP A 5 4.68 -20.26 -0.29
C ASP A 5 3.16 -20.21 -0.45
N GLU A 6 2.41 -20.20 0.66
CA GLU A 6 0.96 -20.01 0.62
C GLU A 6 0.59 -18.63 0.07
N ILE A 7 1.28 -17.56 0.50
CA ILE A 7 1.06 -16.20 -0.01
C ILE A 7 1.29 -16.14 -1.53
N ILE A 8 2.36 -16.74 -2.03
CA ILE A 8 2.66 -16.79 -3.47
C ILE A 8 1.57 -17.58 -4.23
N SER A 9 1.12 -18.70 -3.66
CA SER A 9 0.02 -19.49 -4.23
C SER A 9 -1.27 -18.67 -4.32
N TYR A 10 -1.60 -17.91 -3.27
CA TYR A 10 -2.72 -16.98 -3.27
C TYR A 10 -2.59 -15.91 -4.36
N ILE A 11 -1.41 -15.28 -4.51
CA ILE A 11 -1.17 -14.25 -5.54
C ILE A 11 -1.38 -14.84 -6.95
N ARG A 12 -0.81 -16.01 -7.22
CA ARG A 12 -0.93 -16.68 -8.54
C ARG A 12 -2.38 -17.03 -8.86
N LYS A 13 -3.07 -17.66 -7.91
CA LYS A 13 -4.51 -17.94 -8.05
C LYS A 13 -5.32 -16.67 -8.28
N TYR A 14 -4.95 -15.57 -7.63
CA TYR A 14 -5.61 -14.29 -7.80
C TYR A 14 -5.43 -13.73 -9.22
N PHE A 15 -4.22 -13.80 -9.77
CA PHE A 15 -3.95 -13.42 -11.17
C PHE A 15 -4.79 -14.22 -12.15
N GLU A 16 -4.85 -15.55 -11.99
CA GLU A 16 -5.67 -16.42 -12.83
C GLU A 16 -7.15 -16.07 -12.73
N THR A 17 -7.69 -16.00 -11.51
CA THR A 17 -9.13 -15.78 -11.26
C THR A 17 -9.61 -14.43 -11.81
N HIS A 18 -8.75 -13.41 -11.78
CA HIS A 18 -9.11 -12.04 -12.18
C HIS A 18 -8.55 -11.64 -13.56
N ASN A 19 -8.03 -12.60 -14.32
CA ASN A 19 -7.42 -12.43 -15.64
C ASN A 19 -6.41 -11.28 -15.70
N ILE A 20 -5.49 -11.26 -14.74
CA ILE A 20 -4.42 -10.27 -14.62
C ILE A 20 -3.13 -10.91 -15.11
N LYS A 21 -2.37 -10.17 -15.93
CA LYS A 21 -1.03 -10.60 -16.37
C LYS A 21 -0.12 -10.80 -15.15
N GLU A 22 0.45 -11.99 -15.00
CA GLU A 22 1.43 -12.29 -13.95
C GLU A 22 2.68 -11.41 -14.12
N ILE A 23 3.21 -10.94 -12.99
CA ILE A 23 4.44 -10.17 -12.91
C ILE A 23 5.38 -10.82 -11.88
N PRO A 24 6.70 -10.56 -11.96
CA PRO A 24 7.66 -11.10 -11.01
C PRO A 24 7.31 -10.79 -9.54
N ILE A 25 7.56 -11.77 -8.67
CA ILE A 25 7.40 -11.67 -7.22
C ILE A 25 8.78 -11.76 -6.59
N THR A 26 9.14 -10.77 -5.76
CA THR A 26 10.41 -10.71 -5.05
C THR A 26 10.20 -10.71 -3.54
N ILE A 27 10.98 -11.53 -2.84
CA ILE A 27 10.98 -11.58 -1.37
C ILE A 27 12.19 -10.79 -0.88
N GLU A 28 11.95 -9.75 -0.07
CA GLU A 28 13.00 -8.84 0.38
C GLU A 28 12.95 -8.64 1.90
N SER A 29 14.11 -8.56 2.54
CA SER A 29 14.23 -8.41 4.02
C SER A 29 14.25 -6.95 4.52
N GLY A 30 14.11 -5.96 3.63
CA GLY A 30 14.16 -4.53 3.98
C GLY A 30 12.86 -3.75 3.75
N ASN A 31 11.79 -4.39 3.26
CA ASN A 31 10.55 -3.69 2.98
C ASN A 31 9.73 -3.45 4.26
N LEU A 32 9.33 -2.20 4.45
CA LEU A 32 8.49 -1.74 5.56
C LEU A 32 7.04 -2.20 5.43
N SER A 33 6.54 -2.36 4.19
CA SER A 33 5.21 -2.92 3.94
C SER A 33 5.28 -4.44 3.86
N ARG A 34 4.20 -5.11 4.30
CA ARG A 34 4.07 -6.58 4.19
C ARG A 34 4.10 -7.03 2.73
N MET A 35 3.44 -6.25 1.86
CA MET A 35 3.39 -6.42 0.43
C MET A 35 3.36 -5.03 -0.22
N SER A 36 3.88 -4.89 -1.45
CA SER A 36 3.72 -3.68 -2.26
C SER A 36 3.97 -3.96 -3.74
N VAL A 37 3.50 -3.07 -4.60
CA VAL A 37 3.84 -3.07 -6.03
C VAL A 37 4.82 -1.94 -6.34
N SER A 38 5.85 -2.22 -7.12
CA SER A 38 6.79 -1.21 -7.61
C SER A 38 6.77 -1.08 -9.12
N TYR A 39 6.91 0.16 -9.62
CA TYR A 39 6.76 0.53 -11.03
C TYR A 39 8.07 1.00 -11.67
N GLY A 40 9.17 0.27 -11.41
CA GLY A 40 10.51 0.59 -11.89
C GLY A 40 10.74 0.20 -13.36
N ARG A 41 11.98 -0.18 -13.70
CA ARG A 41 12.30 -0.76 -15.03
C ARG A 41 11.49 -2.02 -15.31
N GLU A 42 11.26 -2.81 -14.27
CA GLU A 42 10.40 -3.97 -14.26
C GLU A 42 9.37 -3.79 -13.14
N VAL A 43 8.11 -4.09 -13.46
CA VAL A 43 7.01 -4.05 -12.49
C VAL A 43 7.04 -5.35 -11.72
N LYS A 44 7.04 -5.26 -10.39
CA LYS A 44 7.15 -6.43 -9.51
C LYS A 44 6.38 -6.25 -8.22
N ILE A 45 5.89 -7.38 -7.70
CA ILE A 45 5.31 -7.48 -6.36
C ILE A 45 6.45 -7.78 -5.38
N HIS A 46 6.53 -6.98 -4.34
CA HIS A 46 7.43 -7.20 -3.22
C HIS A 46 6.68 -7.81 -2.06
N ILE A 47 7.27 -8.83 -1.44
CA ILE A 47 6.78 -9.41 -0.19
C ILE A 47 7.90 -9.26 0.84
N SER A 48 7.58 -8.70 1.99
CA SER A 48 8.54 -8.67 3.10
C SER A 48 8.82 -10.10 3.57
N LYS A 49 10.09 -10.47 3.71
CA LYS A 49 10.48 -11.80 4.24
C LYS A 49 9.87 -12.08 5.62
N ASN A 50 9.62 -11.03 6.39
CA ASN A 50 9.05 -11.08 7.73
C ASN A 50 7.55 -10.75 7.73
N ALA A 51 6.88 -10.78 6.57
CA ALA A 51 5.47 -10.47 6.46
C ALA A 51 4.63 -11.47 7.26
N VAL A 52 3.84 -10.94 8.19
CA VAL A 52 2.82 -11.70 8.90
C VAL A 52 1.46 -11.37 8.29
N ILE A 53 0.90 -12.31 7.52
CA ILE A 53 -0.40 -12.18 6.87
C ILE A 53 -1.33 -13.29 7.37
N ARG A 54 -2.51 -12.90 7.83
CA ARG A 54 -3.57 -13.82 8.21
C ARG A 54 -4.36 -14.24 6.98
N GLU A 55 -4.91 -15.45 7.01
CA GLU A 55 -5.68 -16.00 5.89
C GLU A 55 -6.90 -15.13 5.56
N ASN A 56 -7.60 -14.60 6.56
CA ASN A 56 -8.72 -13.69 6.36
C ASN A 56 -8.30 -12.27 5.89
N GLU A 57 -7.01 -11.95 5.84
CA GLU A 57 -6.50 -10.65 5.36
C GLU A 57 -5.95 -10.72 3.93
N ILE A 58 -5.60 -11.91 3.41
CA ILE A 58 -4.86 -12.02 2.15
C ILE A 58 -5.64 -11.41 1.00
N ASN A 59 -6.92 -11.75 0.85
CA ASN A 59 -7.77 -11.21 -0.22
C ASN A 59 -7.90 -9.69 -0.13
N ALA A 60 -7.97 -9.14 1.09
CA ALA A 60 -8.02 -7.71 1.31
C ALA A 60 -6.71 -7.00 0.92
N ILE A 61 -5.55 -7.65 1.12
CA ILE A 61 -4.24 -7.14 0.67
C ILE A 61 -4.13 -7.21 -0.85
N LEU A 62 -4.55 -8.33 -1.46
CA LEU A 62 -4.52 -8.51 -2.92
C LEU A 62 -5.45 -7.50 -3.62
N ALA A 63 -6.64 -7.24 -3.09
CA ALA A 63 -7.55 -6.24 -3.64
C ALA A 63 -6.95 -4.81 -3.59
N HIS A 64 -6.18 -4.50 -2.54
CA HIS A 64 -5.49 -3.22 -2.38
C HIS A 64 -4.34 -3.10 -3.38
N GLU A 65 -3.37 -4.02 -3.33
CA GLU A 65 -2.14 -3.94 -4.11
C GLU A 65 -2.35 -4.27 -5.60
N ILE A 66 -3.08 -5.35 -5.88
CA ILE A 66 -3.21 -5.92 -7.22
C ILE A 66 -4.39 -5.31 -7.97
N ASP A 67 -5.60 -5.38 -7.43
CA ASP A 67 -6.77 -4.93 -8.18
C ASP A 67 -6.85 -3.41 -8.33
N THR A 68 -6.19 -2.67 -7.46
CA THR A 68 -6.18 -1.21 -7.52
C THR A 68 -4.91 -0.71 -8.21
N HIS A 69 -3.77 -0.77 -7.51
CA HIS A 69 -2.56 -0.13 -8.02
C HIS A 69 -1.99 -0.83 -9.27
N LEU A 70 -1.80 -2.17 -9.23
CA LEU A 70 -1.25 -2.91 -10.37
C LEU A 70 -2.21 -2.88 -11.57
N ARG A 71 -3.51 -3.08 -11.33
CA ARG A 71 -4.50 -3.09 -12.41
C ARG A 71 -4.58 -1.74 -13.12
N ARG A 72 -4.53 -0.62 -12.40
CA ARG A 72 -4.41 0.72 -13.01
C ARG A 72 -3.18 0.78 -13.89
N TYR A 73 -2.02 0.42 -13.34
CA TYR A 73 -0.76 0.46 -14.09
C TYR A 73 -0.84 -0.37 -15.38
N LEU A 74 -1.31 -1.62 -15.29
CA LEU A 74 -1.43 -2.52 -16.44
C LEU A 74 -2.41 -1.99 -17.48
N ALA A 75 -3.58 -1.52 -17.06
CA ALA A 75 -4.56 -0.92 -17.96
C ALA A 75 -3.98 0.32 -18.66
N GLY A 76 -3.31 1.19 -17.90
CA GLY A 76 -2.60 2.34 -18.46
C GLY A 76 -1.49 1.94 -19.41
N SER A 77 -0.81 0.81 -19.20
CA SER A 77 0.31 0.35 -20.04
C SER A 77 -0.12 -0.04 -21.45
N LEU A 78 -1.39 -0.38 -21.62
CA LEU A 78 -2.02 -0.65 -22.92
C LEU A 78 -2.37 0.63 -23.67
N THR A 79 -2.44 1.75 -22.95
CA THR A 79 -2.59 3.07 -23.56
C THR A 79 -1.20 3.63 -23.77
N GLU A 80 -0.91 4.20 -24.94
CA GLU A 80 0.38 4.90 -25.18
C GLU A 80 0.55 6.15 -24.28
N LEU A 81 -0.40 6.39 -23.37
CA LEU A 81 -0.47 7.52 -22.47
C LEU A 81 0.02 7.13 -21.07
N LYS A 82 1.25 7.55 -20.74
CA LYS A 82 1.84 7.37 -19.41
C LYS A 82 0.99 7.95 -18.27
N LEU A 83 0.15 8.95 -18.54
CA LEU A 83 -0.77 9.51 -17.55
C LEU A 83 -1.66 8.43 -16.91
N PHE A 84 -2.16 7.47 -17.70
CA PHE A 84 -2.98 6.39 -17.18
C PHE A 84 -2.14 5.29 -16.48
N GLN A 85 -0.83 5.24 -16.74
CA GLN A 85 0.11 4.32 -16.07
C GLN A 85 0.59 4.82 -14.71
N TYR A 86 0.65 6.13 -14.49
CA TYR A 86 1.20 6.71 -13.26
C TYR A 86 0.16 7.47 -12.43
N GLY A 87 -1.01 7.77 -13.01
CA GLY A 87 -2.06 8.54 -12.36
C GLY A 87 -2.08 10.00 -12.80
N THR A 88 -3.20 10.67 -12.54
CA THR A 88 -3.41 12.11 -12.79
C THR A 88 -2.87 12.96 -11.65
N GLY A 89 -2.92 14.29 -11.75
CA GLY A 89 -2.67 15.14 -10.59
C GLY A 89 -3.56 14.72 -9.41
N TYR A 90 -2.99 14.70 -8.19
CA TYR A 90 -3.66 14.32 -6.94
C TYR A 90 -4.12 12.86 -6.81
N TYR A 91 -3.80 11.99 -7.78
CA TYR A 91 -4.28 10.60 -7.80
C TYR A 91 -3.91 9.80 -6.56
N LEU A 92 -2.84 10.15 -5.84
CA LEU A 92 -2.33 9.35 -4.74
C LEU A 92 -3.38 9.21 -3.63
N SER A 93 -4.07 10.30 -3.27
CA SER A 93 -5.10 10.24 -2.23
C SER A 93 -6.34 9.47 -2.70
N ASP A 94 -6.79 9.74 -3.92
CA ASP A 94 -7.98 9.08 -4.50
C ASP A 94 -7.76 7.58 -4.71
N GLU A 95 -6.59 7.20 -5.23
CA GLU A 95 -6.24 5.80 -5.48
C GLU A 95 -6.04 5.03 -4.16
N GLU A 96 -5.35 5.61 -3.18
CA GLU A 96 -5.21 4.97 -1.86
C GLU A 96 -6.57 4.83 -1.18
N GLY A 97 -7.45 5.83 -1.29
CA GLY A 97 -8.82 5.76 -0.80
C GLY A 97 -9.63 4.63 -1.45
N LEU A 98 -9.54 4.49 -2.79
CA LEU A 98 -10.17 3.39 -3.53
C LEU A 98 -9.58 2.02 -3.14
N ALA A 99 -8.26 1.95 -2.96
CA ALA A 99 -7.57 0.73 -2.55
C ALA A 99 -7.99 0.29 -1.15
N ILE A 100 -8.20 1.25 -0.22
CA ILE A 100 -8.73 1.00 1.12
C ILE A 100 -10.18 0.51 1.04
N TYR A 101 -11.05 1.20 0.28
CA TYR A 101 -12.44 0.81 0.10
C TYR A 101 -12.55 -0.63 -0.43
N ARG A 102 -11.80 -0.98 -1.48
CA ARG A 102 -11.77 -2.34 -2.03
C ARG A 102 -11.25 -3.36 -1.03
N SER A 103 -10.21 -3.02 -0.26
CA SER A 103 -9.70 -3.87 0.81
C SER A 103 -10.81 -4.25 1.81
N PHE A 104 -11.65 -3.28 2.19
CA PHE A 104 -12.76 -3.52 3.14
C PHE A 104 -13.82 -4.48 2.63
N LEU A 105 -14.10 -4.51 1.32
CA LEU A 105 -15.06 -5.45 0.74
C LEU A 105 -14.65 -6.92 0.91
N HIS A 106 -13.37 -7.18 1.20
CA HIS A 106 -12.82 -8.53 1.39
C HIS A 106 -12.46 -8.84 2.85
N LEU A 107 -12.67 -7.91 3.77
CA LEU A 107 -12.50 -8.15 5.20
C LEU A 107 -13.80 -8.71 5.81
N PRO A 108 -13.72 -9.54 6.86
CA PRO A 108 -14.90 -9.99 7.58
C PRO A 108 -15.74 -8.81 8.11
N GLU A 109 -17.05 -9.01 8.22
CA GLU A 109 -17.94 -8.03 8.83
C GLU A 109 -17.49 -7.71 10.28
N GLY A 110 -17.47 -6.43 10.64
CA GLY A 110 -17.00 -5.97 11.95
C GLY A 110 -15.48 -6.04 12.16
N TYR A 111 -14.69 -6.39 11.13
CA TYR A 111 -13.22 -6.40 11.24
C TYR A 111 -12.65 -4.97 11.25
N GLU A 112 -12.27 -4.50 12.43
CA GLU A 112 -11.60 -3.20 12.56
C GLU A 112 -10.15 -3.26 12.08
N LYS A 113 -9.84 -2.50 11.02
CA LYS A 113 -8.47 -2.32 10.52
C LYS A 113 -8.07 -0.85 10.57
N ASN A 114 -8.01 -0.33 11.81
CA ASN A 114 -7.73 1.08 12.12
C ASN A 114 -6.44 1.61 11.45
N ALA A 115 -5.44 0.74 11.25
CA ALA A 115 -4.21 1.10 10.56
C ALA A 115 -4.41 1.65 9.13
N MET A 116 -5.42 1.18 8.39
CA MET A 116 -5.70 1.68 7.02
C MET A 116 -6.37 3.06 7.05
N TYR A 117 -7.31 3.27 7.96
CA TYR A 117 -7.94 4.58 8.16
C TYR A 117 -6.94 5.64 8.62
N ILE A 118 -6.05 5.28 9.55
CA ILE A 118 -5.01 6.19 10.02
C ILE A 118 -4.07 6.59 8.86
N LYS A 119 -3.72 5.66 7.96
CA LYS A 119 -2.91 5.98 6.78
C LYS A 119 -3.59 7.01 5.88
N TYR A 120 -4.88 6.85 5.58
CA TYR A 120 -5.64 7.81 4.79
C TYR A 120 -5.73 9.18 5.47
N TYR A 121 -6.09 9.20 6.76
CA TYR A 121 -6.14 10.44 7.56
C TYR A 121 -4.78 11.16 7.58
N LEU A 122 -3.68 10.42 7.73
CA LEU A 122 -2.34 10.99 7.68
C LEU A 122 -2.06 11.61 6.30
N LEU A 123 -2.37 10.93 5.20
CA LEU A 123 -2.17 11.44 3.84
C LEU A 123 -3.03 12.68 3.54
N SER A 124 -4.25 12.77 4.08
CA SER A 124 -5.11 13.95 3.87
C SER A 124 -4.72 15.15 4.72
N THR A 125 -4.03 14.92 5.85
CA THR A 125 -3.74 15.95 6.85
C THR A 125 -2.29 16.43 6.77
N ILE A 126 -1.37 15.59 6.29
CA ILE A 126 0.06 15.88 6.27
C ILE A 126 0.41 17.13 5.48
N ASP A 127 -0.31 17.43 4.40
CA ASP A 127 -0.03 18.59 3.54
C ASP A 127 -0.17 19.93 4.27
N VAL A 128 -1.00 19.99 5.32
CA VAL A 128 -1.28 21.24 6.07
C VAL A 128 -0.50 21.37 7.38
N LEU A 129 0.21 20.32 7.80
CA LEU A 129 0.96 20.32 9.07
C LEU A 129 2.42 20.73 8.85
N SER A 130 3.07 21.38 9.82
CA SER A 130 4.53 21.49 9.79
C SER A 130 5.20 20.13 10.05
N PHE A 131 6.52 20.02 9.81
CA PHE A 131 7.26 18.80 10.19
C PHE A 131 7.13 18.52 11.70
N SER A 132 7.20 19.56 12.54
CA SER A 132 7.06 19.43 13.99
C SER A 132 5.66 18.94 14.38
N ASP A 133 4.61 19.49 13.77
CA ASP A 133 3.23 19.08 14.03
C ASP A 133 2.97 17.65 13.54
N THR A 134 3.61 17.25 12.44
CA THR A 134 3.58 15.87 11.94
C THR A 134 4.17 14.90 12.96
N VAL A 135 5.32 15.23 13.52
CA VAL A 135 5.96 14.41 14.58
C VAL A 135 5.05 14.35 15.80
N GLY A 136 4.47 15.47 16.24
CA GLY A 136 3.52 15.51 17.35
C GLY A 136 2.29 14.63 17.12
N LEU A 137 1.71 14.70 15.92
CA LEU A 137 0.58 13.85 15.52
C LEU A 137 0.96 12.36 15.53
N LEU A 138 2.12 11.99 14.97
CA LEU A 138 2.57 10.59 14.94
C LEU A 138 2.83 10.04 16.36
N ILE A 139 3.39 10.83 17.27
CA ILE A 139 3.54 10.44 18.69
C ILE A 139 2.17 10.21 19.33
N SER A 140 1.17 11.05 19.03
CA SER A 140 -0.18 10.88 19.59
C SER A 140 -0.88 9.61 19.07
N LEU A 141 -0.64 9.23 17.81
CA LEU A 141 -1.26 8.07 17.16
C LEU A 141 -0.54 6.76 17.50
N TYR A 142 0.76 6.82 17.74
CA TYR A 142 1.63 5.66 17.98
C TYR A 142 2.55 5.88 19.20
N PRO A 143 2.00 6.06 20.41
CA PRO A 143 2.78 6.38 21.61
C PRO A 143 3.77 5.29 22.00
N GLU A 144 3.59 4.07 21.49
CA GLU A 144 4.47 2.92 21.71
C GLU A 144 5.74 2.91 20.85
N LYS A 145 5.79 3.69 19.78
CA LYS A 145 6.95 3.72 18.86
C LYS A 145 8.10 4.54 19.44
N SER A 146 9.34 4.14 19.12
CA SER A 146 10.52 4.93 19.44
C SER A 146 10.55 6.24 18.62
N LEU A 147 11.19 7.27 19.17
CA LEU A 147 11.37 8.55 18.46
C LEU A 147 12.07 8.39 17.10
N GLU A 148 13.01 7.44 16.98
CA GLU A 148 13.69 7.15 15.72
C GLU A 148 12.71 6.58 14.68
N SER A 149 11.83 5.66 15.07
CA SER A 149 10.79 5.13 14.18
C SER A 149 9.80 6.23 13.76
N ILE A 150 9.39 7.08 14.71
CA ILE A 150 8.49 8.20 14.44
C ILE A 150 9.12 9.20 13.47
N PHE A 151 10.41 9.53 13.66
CA PHE A 151 11.12 10.43 12.77
C PHE A 151 11.21 9.87 11.35
N SER A 152 11.52 8.58 11.20
CA SER A 152 11.54 7.90 9.89
C SER A 152 10.17 7.94 9.20
N ASP A 153 9.08 7.69 9.94
CA ASP A 153 7.72 7.80 9.43
C ASP A 153 7.38 9.24 9.00
N ALA A 154 7.75 10.25 9.80
CA ALA A 154 7.53 11.67 9.51
C ALA A 154 8.26 12.10 8.24
N VAL A 155 9.54 11.73 8.11
CA VAL A 155 10.33 11.98 6.89
C VAL A 155 9.67 11.34 5.68
N ARG A 156 9.21 10.09 5.79
CA ARG A 156 8.55 9.40 4.68
C ARG A 156 7.27 10.09 4.25
N LEU A 157 6.44 10.54 5.20
CA LEU A 157 5.19 11.23 4.94
C LEU A 157 5.43 12.63 4.33
N LYS A 158 6.47 13.34 4.79
CA LYS A 158 6.82 14.69 4.30
C LYS A 158 7.63 14.69 3.00
N ARG A 159 8.27 13.59 2.64
CA ARG A 159 9.12 13.52 1.46
C ARG A 159 8.29 13.73 0.19
N GLY A 160 8.60 14.82 -0.53
CA GLY A 160 7.96 15.14 -1.81
C GLY A 160 6.84 16.18 -1.72
N ILE A 161 6.50 16.66 -0.52
CA ILE A 161 5.59 17.79 -0.33
C ILE A 161 6.41 19.09 -0.47
N ILE A 162 6.07 19.90 -1.48
CA ILE A 162 6.82 21.12 -1.84
C ILE A 162 6.33 22.33 -1.03
N HIS A 163 5.10 22.28 -0.54
CA HIS A 163 4.46 23.36 0.23
C HIS A 163 3.89 22.79 1.52
N SER A 164 4.70 22.80 2.58
CA SER A 164 4.23 22.60 3.96
C SER A 164 5.14 23.32 4.94
#